data_AF-A0A2T6NJW3-F1
#
_entry.id   AF-A0A2T6NJW3-F1
#
_cell.length_a   1.000
_cell.length_b   1.000
_cell.length_c   1.000
_cell.angle_alpha   90.00
_cell.angle_beta   90.00
_cell.angle_gamma   90.00
#
_symmetry.space_group_name_H-M   'P 1'
#
loop_
_entity.id
_entity.type
_entity.pdbx_description
1 polymer ?
#
loop_
_entity_poly.entity_id
_entity_poly.type
_entity_poly.pdbx_seq_one_letter_code
_entity_poly.pdbx_strand_id
1 'polypeptide(L)'
;MANSLQDQLLKAGLTDKNKVNKAKKAKQRKEKEQRHRKQKAEDEAVRWAKQAKAKDVERDRALNQKKNEQAKQKAIAAQIRQLIEMNRLPLEEGEVVYHFDDEAKVRRIFITDEIHGQLIGGRLAIVKIDDRYDVIPAAVADKISMRNRNCIVVRNDREQQDDSDDPYADYIVPDDLMW
;
A
#
# COMPACT_ATOMS: atom_id res chain seq x y z
N MET A 1 15.24 -66.14 -38.37
CA MET A 1 14.25 -65.29 -39.08
C MET A 1 12.87 -65.93 -38.88
N ALA A 2 12.06 -65.39 -37.97
CA ALA A 2 10.72 -65.92 -37.72
C ALA A 2 9.75 -65.41 -38.80
N ASN A 3 9.24 -66.32 -39.63
CA ASN A 3 8.21 -66.01 -40.62
C ASN A 3 6.94 -65.57 -39.89
N SER A 4 6.44 -64.36 -40.16
CA SER A 4 5.27 -63.85 -39.44
C SER A 4 4.02 -64.64 -39.82
N LEU A 5 3.04 -64.74 -38.90
CA LEU A 5 1.74 -65.38 -39.17
C LEU A 5 1.07 -64.81 -40.44
N GLN A 6 1.31 -63.53 -40.75
CA GLN A 6 0.81 -62.88 -41.97
C GLN A 6 1.47 -63.46 -43.24
N ASP A 7 2.76 -63.80 -43.17
CA ASP A 7 3.50 -64.38 -44.28
C ASP A 7 3.15 -65.86 -44.48
N GLN A 8 2.83 -66.58 -43.40
CA GLN A 8 2.31 -67.96 -43.47
C GLN A 8 0.92 -68.00 -44.13
N LEU A 9 0.04 -67.05 -43.81
CA LEU A 9 -1.31 -66.94 -44.41
C LEU A 9 -1.29 -66.50 -45.89
N LEU A 10 -0.29 -65.69 -46.29
CA LEU A 10 -0.06 -65.35 -47.70
C LEU A 10 0.51 -66.53 -48.49
N LYS A 11 1.45 -67.28 -47.89
CA LYS A 11 2.05 -68.47 -48.51
C LYS A 11 1.05 -69.63 -48.65
N ALA A 12 0.11 -69.73 -47.71
CA ALA A 12 -0.99 -70.71 -47.74
C ALA A 12 -2.14 -70.33 -48.70
N GLY A 13 -2.04 -69.22 -49.45
CA GLY A 13 -3.05 -68.80 -50.43
C GLY A 13 -4.38 -68.31 -49.83
N LEU A 14 -4.47 -68.23 -48.50
CA LEU A 14 -5.70 -67.87 -47.78
C LEU A 14 -5.98 -66.35 -47.80
N THR A 15 -5.00 -65.55 -48.20
CA THR A 15 -5.12 -64.09 -48.28
C THR A 15 -4.36 -63.53 -49.49
N ASP A 16 -4.82 -62.38 -50.02
CA ASP A 16 -4.19 -61.68 -51.13
C ASP A 16 -3.22 -60.59 -50.62
N LYS A 17 -2.08 -60.41 -51.30
CA LYS A 17 -1.08 -59.37 -51.04
C LYS A 17 -1.72 -57.97 -50.98
N ASN A 18 -2.76 -57.74 -51.80
CA ASN A 18 -3.51 -56.48 -51.78
C ASN A 18 -4.24 -56.24 -50.44
N LYS A 19 -4.83 -57.28 -49.85
CA LYS A 19 -5.55 -57.19 -48.56
C LYS A 19 -4.57 -56.95 -47.41
N VAL A 20 -3.41 -57.61 -47.42
CA VAL A 20 -2.35 -57.40 -46.41
C VAL A 20 -1.78 -55.98 -46.49
N ASN A 21 -1.52 -55.47 -47.71
CA ASN A 21 -1.04 -54.11 -47.90
C ASN A 21 -2.08 -53.05 -47.47
N LYS A 22 -3.37 -53.29 -47.74
CA LYS A 22 -4.47 -52.43 -47.24
C LYS A 22 -4.53 -52.44 -45.72
N ALA A 23 -4.41 -53.60 -45.07
CA ALA A 23 -4.41 -53.71 -43.61
C ALA A 23 -3.19 -53.00 -42.97
N LYS A 24 -1.98 -53.16 -43.54
CA LYS A 24 -0.78 -52.46 -43.09
C LYS A 24 -0.91 -50.93 -43.23
N LYS A 25 -1.41 -50.45 -44.38
CA LYS A 25 -1.69 -49.01 -44.59
C LYS A 25 -2.76 -48.48 -43.62
N ALA A 26 -3.81 -49.25 -43.34
CA ALA A 26 -4.84 -48.87 -42.37
C ALA A 26 -4.29 -48.80 -40.94
N LYS A 27 -3.43 -49.74 -40.53
CA LYS A 27 -2.76 -49.73 -39.22
C LYS A 27 -1.84 -48.50 -39.08
N GLN A 28 -1.01 -48.22 -40.09
CA GLN A 28 -0.15 -47.04 -40.10
C GLN A 28 -0.93 -45.73 -40.05
N ARG A 29 -2.06 -45.62 -40.77
CA ARG A 29 -2.94 -44.45 -40.70
C ARG A 29 -3.54 -44.25 -39.31
N LYS A 30 -4.03 -45.33 -38.67
CA LYS A 30 -4.56 -45.27 -37.29
C LYS A 30 -3.49 -44.86 -36.28
N GLU A 31 -2.28 -45.42 -36.37
CA GLU A 31 -1.17 -45.03 -35.48
C GLU A 31 -0.76 -43.57 -35.68
N LYS A 32 -0.72 -43.07 -36.92
CA LYS A 32 -0.45 -41.66 -37.22
C LYS A 32 -1.53 -40.73 -36.64
N GLU A 33 -2.80 -41.10 -36.77
CA GLU A 33 -3.91 -40.32 -36.21
C GLU A 33 -3.88 -40.30 -34.68
N GLN A 34 -3.59 -41.44 -34.04
CA GLN A 34 -3.45 -41.53 -32.58
C GLN A 34 -2.28 -40.66 -32.07
N ARG A 35 -1.13 -40.70 -32.74
CA ARG A 35 0.01 -39.82 -32.40
C ARG A 35 -0.35 -38.34 -32.53
N HIS A 36 -1.02 -37.96 -33.62
CA HIS A 36 -1.45 -36.57 -33.83
C HIS A 36 -2.47 -36.11 -32.78
N ARG A 37 -3.43 -36.97 -32.40
CA ARG A 37 -4.38 -36.67 -31.32
C ARG A 37 -3.68 -36.50 -29.97
N LYS A 38 -2.72 -37.38 -29.65
CA LYS A 38 -1.94 -37.30 -28.40
C LYS A 38 -1.12 -36.01 -28.34
N GLN A 39 -0.43 -35.67 -29.44
CA GLN A 39 0.35 -34.43 -29.53
C GLN A 39 -0.54 -33.19 -29.39
N LYS A 40 -1.71 -33.17 -30.03
CA LYS A 40 -2.68 -32.07 -29.89
C LYS A 40 -3.19 -31.92 -28.45
N ALA A 41 -3.46 -33.03 -27.76
CA ALA A 41 -3.87 -33.01 -26.35
C ALA A 41 -2.75 -32.51 -25.42
N GLU A 42 -1.50 -32.91 -25.68
CA GLU A 42 -0.32 -32.41 -24.96
C GLU A 42 -0.14 -30.89 -25.18
N ASP A 43 -0.27 -30.41 -26.42
CA ASP A 43 -0.18 -28.99 -26.75
C ASP A 43 -1.31 -28.15 -26.12
N GLU A 44 -2.51 -28.72 -26.01
CA GLU A 44 -3.65 -28.08 -25.34
C GLU A 44 -3.45 -28.03 -23.82
N ALA A 45 -2.96 -29.11 -23.21
CA ALA A 45 -2.59 -29.16 -21.80
C ALA A 45 -1.48 -28.14 -21.46
N VAL A 46 -0.45 -28.02 -22.30
CA VAL A 46 0.62 -27.02 -22.14
C VAL A 46 0.06 -25.60 -22.24
N ARG A 47 -0.87 -25.33 -23.18
CA ARG A 47 -1.51 -24.01 -23.30
C ARG A 47 -2.37 -23.67 -22.10
N TRP A 48 -3.21 -24.59 -21.61
CA TRP A 48 -3.99 -24.38 -20.40
C TRP A 48 -3.12 -24.18 -19.17
N ALA A 49 -2.04 -24.95 -19.00
CA ALA A 49 -1.10 -24.76 -17.91
C ALA A 49 -0.41 -23.38 -17.96
N LYS A 50 -0.04 -22.89 -19.14
CA LYS A 50 0.50 -21.54 -19.31
C LYS A 50 -0.52 -20.46 -18.96
N GLN A 51 -1.78 -20.62 -19.41
CA GLN A 51 -2.86 -19.68 -19.10
C GLN A 51 -3.21 -19.66 -17.61
N ALA A 52 -3.25 -20.82 -16.95
CA ALA A 52 -3.48 -20.92 -15.51
C ALA A 52 -2.36 -20.20 -14.74
N LYS A 53 -1.10 -20.48 -15.06
CA LYS A 53 0.05 -19.79 -14.46
C LYS A 53 0.01 -18.28 -14.68
N ALA A 54 -0.40 -17.81 -15.86
CA ALA A 54 -0.53 -16.38 -16.13
C ALA A 54 -1.59 -15.71 -15.24
N LYS A 55 -2.75 -16.36 -15.07
CA LYS A 55 -3.83 -15.88 -14.18
C LYS A 55 -3.39 -15.87 -12.71
N ASP A 56 -2.67 -16.89 -12.27
CA ASP A 56 -2.14 -16.96 -10.91
C ASP A 56 -1.13 -15.83 -10.65
N VAL A 57 -0.22 -15.58 -11.61
CA VAL A 57 0.75 -14.48 -11.52
C VAL A 57 0.07 -13.11 -11.44
N GLU A 58 -0.99 -12.88 -12.22
CA GLU A 58 -1.75 -11.62 -12.15
C GLU A 58 -2.45 -11.45 -10.81
N ARG A 59 -3.07 -12.51 -10.28
CA ARG A 59 -3.71 -12.51 -8.97
C ARG A 59 -2.71 -12.25 -7.85
N ASP A 60 -1.55 -12.92 -7.91
CA ASP A 60 -0.48 -12.75 -6.92
C ASP A 60 0.11 -11.35 -6.97
N ARG A 61 0.28 -10.77 -8.16
CA ARG A 61 0.72 -9.37 -8.32
C ARG A 61 -0.25 -8.41 -7.64
N ALA A 62 -1.56 -8.54 -7.89
CA ALA A 62 -2.56 -7.68 -7.27
C ALA A 62 -2.59 -7.83 -5.74
N LEU A 63 -2.46 -9.06 -5.24
CA LEU A 63 -2.43 -9.33 -3.80
C LEU A 63 -1.16 -8.77 -3.15
N ASN A 64 -0.01 -8.89 -3.82
CA ASN A 64 1.26 -8.32 -3.35
C ASN A 64 1.27 -6.80 -3.38
N GLN A 65 0.65 -6.16 -4.37
CA GLN A 65 0.48 -4.71 -4.41
C GLN A 65 -0.31 -4.22 -3.19
N LYS A 66 -1.47 -4.83 -2.89
CA LYS A 66 -2.26 -4.51 -1.70
C LYS A 66 -1.48 -4.68 -0.40
N LYS A 67 -0.74 -5.79 -0.27
CA LYS A 67 0.12 -6.04 0.91
C LYS A 67 1.21 -4.98 1.04
N ASN A 68 1.84 -4.60 -0.07
CA ASN A 68 2.90 -3.58 -0.09
C ASN A 68 2.35 -2.20 0.30
N GLU A 69 1.18 -1.82 -0.20
CA GLU A 69 0.50 -0.58 0.18
C GLU A 69 0.17 -0.54 1.67
N GLN A 70 -0.40 -1.63 2.21
CA GLN A 70 -0.66 -1.74 3.65
C GLN A 70 0.63 -1.69 4.48
N ALA A 71 1.70 -2.34 4.03
CA ALA A 71 3.00 -2.30 4.70
C ALA A 71 3.58 -0.88 4.69
N LYS A 72 3.47 -0.14 3.58
CA LYS A 72 3.90 1.27 3.47
C LYS A 72 3.12 2.17 4.43
N GLN A 73 1.79 2.04 4.48
CA GLN A 73 0.96 2.82 5.41
C GLN A 73 1.35 2.55 6.86
N LYS A 74 1.55 1.27 7.23
CA LYS A 74 2.02 0.88 8.56
C LYS A 74 3.42 1.43 8.86
N ALA A 75 4.32 1.41 7.90
CA ALA A 75 5.68 1.96 8.05
C ALA A 75 5.65 3.47 8.29
N ILE A 76 4.82 4.21 7.55
CA ILE A 76 4.63 5.67 7.75
C ILE A 76 4.07 5.94 9.15
N ALA A 77 3.04 5.19 9.57
CA ALA A 77 2.45 5.34 10.89
C ALA A 77 3.45 5.05 12.01
N ALA A 78 4.26 3.99 11.88
CA ALA A 78 5.32 3.67 12.83
C ALA A 78 6.40 4.75 12.88
N GLN A 79 6.78 5.30 11.72
CA GLN A 79 7.76 6.38 11.65
C GLN A 79 7.26 7.67 12.31
N ILE A 80 5.97 7.98 12.18
CA ILE A 80 5.34 9.11 12.88
C ILE A 80 5.34 8.85 14.39
N ARG A 81 4.95 7.64 14.83
CA ARG A 81 4.99 7.26 16.25
C ARG A 81 6.37 7.49 16.85
N GLN A 82 7.41 7.01 16.17
CA GLN A 82 8.79 7.19 16.63
C GLN A 82 9.18 8.68 16.71
N LEU A 83 8.80 9.50 15.72
CA LEU A 83 9.08 10.94 15.76
C LEU A 83 8.41 11.62 16.95
N ILE A 84 7.16 11.24 17.25
CA ILE A 84 6.41 11.79 18.39
C ILE A 84 7.07 11.34 19.70
N GLU A 85 7.32 10.05 19.89
CA GLU A 85 7.91 9.51 21.12
C GLU A 85 9.29 10.10 21.43
N MET A 86 10.11 10.37 20.42
CA MET A 86 11.45 10.95 20.59
C MET A 86 11.43 12.45 20.89
N ASN A 87 10.38 13.17 20.49
CA ASN A 87 10.32 14.64 20.59
C ASN A 87 9.17 15.14 21.48
N ARG A 88 8.46 14.23 22.15
CA ARG A 88 7.42 14.61 23.11
C ARG A 88 8.05 15.34 24.29
N LEU A 89 7.41 16.43 24.70
CA LEU A 89 7.77 17.13 25.91
C LEU A 89 7.07 16.47 27.10
N PRO A 90 7.76 16.34 28.25
CA PRO A 90 7.11 15.88 29.47
C PRO A 90 6.04 16.88 29.87
N LEU A 91 4.80 16.40 29.85
CA LEU A 91 3.65 17.06 30.46
C LEU A 91 3.74 16.75 31.96
N GLU A 92 4.68 17.40 32.67
CA GLU A 92 4.67 17.40 34.13
C GLU A 92 3.31 17.93 34.63
N GLU A 93 2.92 17.64 35.88
CA GLU A 93 1.60 17.97 36.47
C GLU A 93 1.24 19.46 36.31
N GLY A 94 0.80 19.82 35.12
CA GLY A 94 0.60 21.18 34.69
C GLY A 94 -0.65 21.71 35.35
N GLU A 95 -0.51 22.85 36.01
CA GLU A 95 -1.65 23.49 36.67
C GLU A 95 -2.60 24.16 35.66
N VAL A 96 -2.13 24.42 34.43
CA VAL A 96 -2.88 25.14 33.40
C VAL A 96 -3.62 24.15 32.48
N VAL A 97 -4.93 24.36 32.33
CA VAL A 97 -5.76 23.56 31.43
C VAL A 97 -5.86 24.24 30.08
N TYR A 98 -5.32 23.60 29.04
CA TYR A 98 -5.48 24.04 27.66
C TYR A 98 -6.62 23.29 26.98
N HIS A 99 -7.54 24.04 26.39
CA HIS A 99 -8.70 23.51 25.68
C HIS A 99 -8.47 23.57 24.17
N PHE A 100 -8.84 22.52 23.46
CA PHE A 100 -8.69 22.43 22.01
C PHE A 100 -9.75 21.53 21.39
N ASP A 101 -10.02 21.75 20.10
CA ASP A 101 -10.99 20.96 19.36
C ASP A 101 -10.34 19.75 18.68
N ASP A 102 -10.94 18.57 18.89
CA ASP A 102 -10.59 17.33 18.18
C ASP A 102 -11.89 16.67 17.71
N GLU A 103 -12.04 16.47 16.40
CA GLU A 103 -13.20 15.79 15.79
C GLU A 103 -14.57 16.31 16.29
N ALA A 104 -14.73 17.63 16.34
CA ALA A 104 -15.93 18.34 16.83
C ALA A 104 -16.24 18.17 18.33
N LYS A 105 -15.25 17.75 19.14
CA LYS A 105 -15.34 17.73 20.61
C LYS A 105 -14.22 18.58 21.21
N VAL A 106 -14.59 19.41 22.17
CA VAL A 106 -13.61 20.13 23.00
C VAL A 106 -12.94 19.13 23.93
N ARG A 107 -11.62 19.04 23.85
CA ARG A 107 -10.73 18.24 24.70
C ARG A 107 -9.87 19.17 25.54
N ARG A 108 -9.24 18.61 26.56
CA ARG A 108 -8.37 19.36 27.46
C ARG A 108 -7.10 18.58 27.80
N ILE A 109 -5.98 19.28 27.90
CA ILE A 109 -4.73 18.76 28.45
C ILE A 109 -4.24 19.67 29.57
N PHE A 110 -3.54 19.06 30.53
CA PHE A 110 -2.84 19.78 31.60
C PHE A 110 -1.41 20.06 31.14
N ILE A 111 -1.03 21.33 31.15
CA ILE A 111 0.27 21.82 30.69
C ILE A 111 0.83 22.85 31.68
N THR A 112 2.14 23.06 31.61
CA THR A 112 2.80 24.16 32.33
C THR A 112 2.58 25.49 31.59
N ASP A 113 2.72 26.61 32.31
CA ASP A 113 2.56 27.95 31.73
C ASP A 113 3.56 28.22 30.60
N GLU A 114 4.78 27.67 30.70
CA GLU A 114 5.78 27.73 29.64
C GLU A 114 5.31 27.05 28.35
N ILE A 115 4.73 25.85 28.46
CA ILE A 115 4.19 25.12 27.31
C ILE A 115 2.98 25.86 26.74
N HIS A 116 2.14 26.44 27.60
CA HIS A 116 0.98 27.22 27.20
C HIS A 116 1.39 28.42 26.33
N GLY A 117 2.36 29.23 26.79
CA GLY A 117 2.89 30.35 26.01
C GLY A 117 3.54 29.92 24.69
N GLN A 118 4.26 28.79 24.68
CA GLN A 118 4.88 28.27 23.46
C GLN A 118 3.88 27.67 22.45
N LEU A 119 2.76 27.12 22.92
CA LEU A 119 1.65 26.66 22.08
C LEU A 119 0.96 27.87 21.41
N ILE A 120 0.66 28.92 22.18
CA ILE A 120 0.07 30.16 21.64
C ILE A 120 1.02 30.78 20.62
N GLY A 121 2.32 30.87 20.94
CA GLY A 121 3.34 31.42 20.03
C GLY A 121 3.71 30.51 18.84
N GLY A 122 2.96 29.44 18.58
CA GLY A 122 3.16 28.55 17.41
C GLY A 122 4.51 27.81 17.40
N ARG A 123 5.19 27.70 18.55
CA ARG A 123 6.47 26.96 18.68
C ARG A 123 6.25 25.49 18.97
N LEU A 124 5.13 25.15 19.62
CA LEU A 124 4.71 23.79 19.92
C LEU A 124 3.41 23.47 19.19
N ALA A 125 3.12 22.17 19.08
CA ALA A 125 1.91 21.65 18.48
C ALA A 125 1.40 20.46 19.30
N ILE A 126 0.08 20.25 19.30
CA ILE A 126 -0.56 19.10 19.93
C ILE A 126 -0.82 18.04 18.85
N VAL A 127 -0.31 16.84 19.11
CA VAL A 127 -0.51 15.67 18.24
C VAL A 127 -1.29 14.58 18.97
N LYS A 128 -2.04 13.81 18.20
CA LYS A 128 -2.80 12.65 18.68
C LYS A 128 -2.11 11.36 18.27
N ILE A 129 -1.81 10.51 19.24
CA ILE A 129 -1.21 9.20 19.04
C ILE A 129 -1.88 8.15 19.92
N ASP A 130 -2.34 7.04 19.32
CA ASP A 130 -2.94 5.91 20.04
C ASP A 130 -3.97 6.34 21.13
N ASP A 131 -4.79 7.34 20.79
CA ASP A 131 -5.83 7.97 21.64
C ASP A 131 -5.32 8.82 22.82
N ARG A 132 -4.04 9.20 22.80
CA ARG A 132 -3.42 10.15 23.73
C ARG A 132 -3.01 11.42 23.00
N TYR A 133 -2.94 12.51 23.76
CA TYR A 133 -2.47 13.80 23.28
C TYR A 133 -1.07 14.05 23.84
N ASP A 134 -0.13 14.32 22.95
CA ASP A 134 1.25 14.68 23.29
C ASP A 134 1.59 16.05 22.69
N VAL A 135 2.49 16.77 23.34
CA VAL A 135 2.99 18.06 22.87
C VAL A 135 4.38 17.87 22.26
N ILE A 136 4.56 18.36 21.04
CA ILE A 136 5.82 18.27 20.30
C ILE A 136 6.23 19.64 19.73
N PRO A 137 7.52 19.85 19.40
CA PRO A 137 7.97 21.03 18.68
C PRO A 137 7.32 21.17 17.30
N ALA A 138 7.02 22.41 16.90
CA ALA A 138 6.42 22.73 15.61
C ALA A 138 7.24 22.19 14.43
N ALA A 139 8.58 22.25 14.50
CA ALA A 139 9.45 21.72 13.45
C ALA A 139 9.29 20.20 13.23
N VAL A 140 8.89 19.45 14.25
CA VAL A 140 8.62 18.01 14.15
C VAL A 140 7.19 17.79 13.67
N ALA A 141 6.24 18.60 14.15
CA ALA A 141 4.87 18.60 13.64
C ALA A 141 4.82 18.88 12.13
N ASP A 142 5.66 19.78 11.60
CA ASP A 142 5.79 20.05 10.17
C ASP A 142 6.17 18.79 9.38
N LYS A 143 7.18 18.07 9.87
CA LYS A 143 7.66 16.82 9.27
C LYS A 143 6.58 15.73 9.31
N ILE A 144 5.79 15.69 10.38
CA ILE A 144 4.67 14.76 10.52
C ILE A 144 3.54 15.17 9.56
N SER A 145 3.22 16.46 9.44
CA SER A 145 2.18 17.00 8.56
C SER A 145 2.40 16.64 7.10
N MET A 146 3.67 16.64 6.66
CA MET A 146 4.05 16.26 5.29
C MET A 146 3.76 14.78 4.99
N ARG A 147 3.65 13.94 6.02
CA ARG A 147 3.41 12.49 5.89
C ARG A 147 1.97 12.11 6.18
N ASN A 148 1.43 12.64 7.27
CA ASN A 148 0.05 12.44 7.69
C ASN A 148 -0.46 13.64 8.48
N ARG A 149 -1.36 14.41 7.87
CA ARG A 149 -1.97 15.58 8.48
C ARG A 149 -2.95 15.24 9.61
N ASN A 150 -3.52 14.03 9.60
CA ASN A 150 -4.55 13.64 10.56
C ASN A 150 -4.01 13.45 11.99
N CYS A 151 -2.70 13.35 12.15
CA CYS A 151 -2.08 13.22 13.47
C CYS A 151 -1.95 14.56 14.20
N ILE A 152 -2.14 15.69 13.51
CA ILE A 152 -1.98 17.03 14.08
C ILE A 152 -3.35 17.54 14.48
N VAL A 153 -3.51 17.86 15.77
CA VAL A 153 -4.76 18.39 16.33
C VAL A 153 -4.69 19.91 16.40
N VAL A 154 -3.64 20.43 17.02
CA VAL A 154 -3.43 21.86 17.17
C VAL A 154 -2.08 22.23 16.61
N ARG A 155 -2.10 23.19 15.70
CA ARG A 155 -0.91 23.88 15.21
C ARG A 155 -1.29 25.34 15.01
N ASN A 156 -0.78 26.20 15.87
CA ASN A 156 -0.92 27.63 15.67
C ASN A 156 0.16 28.11 14.71
N ASP A 157 -0.19 29.03 13.83
CA ASP A 157 0.82 29.72 13.04
C ASP A 157 1.60 30.65 13.97
N ARG A 158 2.90 30.78 13.72
CA ARG A 158 3.66 31.83 14.37
C ARG A 158 3.06 33.14 13.90
N GLU A 159 2.56 33.94 14.83
CA GLU A 159 2.42 35.37 14.59
C GLU A 159 3.81 35.85 14.17
N GLN A 160 3.99 36.03 12.86
CA GLN A 160 4.90 37.04 12.38
C GLN A 160 4.35 38.31 13.02
N GLN A 161 5.07 38.84 14.01
CA GLN A 161 4.97 40.26 14.29
C GLN A 161 5.45 40.94 13.00
N ASP A 162 4.55 41.07 12.03
CA ASP A 162 4.65 42.06 10.99
C ASP A 162 4.45 43.40 11.69
N ASP A 163 5.54 43.92 12.21
CA ASP A 163 5.68 45.28 12.74
C ASP A 163 5.67 46.31 11.58
N SER A 164 4.93 46.02 10.50
CA SER A 164 5.13 46.68 9.20
C SER A 164 3.85 46.98 8.41
N ASP A 165 2.66 46.95 9.01
CA ASP A 165 1.49 47.54 8.34
C ASP A 165 0.43 48.02 9.34
N ASP A 166 0.84 48.93 10.23
CA ASP A 166 -0.12 49.86 10.86
C ASP A 166 -0.25 51.10 9.94
N PRO A 167 -1.27 51.18 9.07
CA PRO A 167 -1.52 52.37 8.24
C PRO A 167 -1.87 53.63 9.05
N TYR A 168 -1.93 53.54 10.38
CA TYR A 168 -2.15 54.67 11.29
C TYR A 168 -0.92 55.09 12.11
N ALA A 169 0.29 54.54 11.85
CA ALA A 169 1.52 54.95 12.55
C ALA A 169 1.85 56.46 12.40
N ASP A 170 1.35 57.11 11.35
CA ASP A 170 1.49 58.55 11.13
C ASP A 170 0.50 59.41 11.95
N TYR A 171 -0.51 58.81 12.58
CA TYR A 171 -1.44 59.52 13.45
C TYR A 171 -0.95 59.50 14.89
N ILE A 172 -0.01 60.40 15.20
CA ILE A 172 0.35 60.74 16.58
C ILE A 172 -0.92 61.33 17.24
N VAL A 173 -1.53 60.56 18.14
CA VAL A 173 -2.62 61.06 18.99
C VAL A 173 -2.01 62.08 19.96
N PRO A 174 -2.42 63.36 19.95
CA PRO A 174 -1.93 64.35 20.90
C PRO A 174 -2.42 64.01 22.32
N ASP A 175 -1.52 64.14 23.28
CA ASP A 175 -1.61 63.73 24.69
C ASP A 175 -2.59 64.56 25.57
N ASP A 176 -3.72 65.02 25.02
CA ASP A 176 -4.69 65.84 25.77
C ASP A 176 -6.14 65.43 25.54
N LEU A 177 -6.48 64.19 25.91
CA LEU A 177 -7.87 63.75 26.01
C LEU A 177 -8.05 62.77 27.19
N MET A 178 -7.79 63.28 28.39
CA MET A 178 -8.31 62.69 29.62
C MET A 178 -9.50 63.53 30.08
N TRP A 179 -10.71 63.01 29.90
CA TRP A 179 -11.90 63.47 30.64
C TRP A 179 -12.02 62.77 31.99
#